data_AF-A0A849TZC1-F1
#
_entry.id   AF-A0A849TZC1-F1
#
_cell.length_a   1.000
_cell.length_b   1.000
_cell.length_c   1.000
_cell.angle_alpha   90.00
_cell.angle_beta   90.00
_cell.angle_gamma   90.00
#
_symmetry.space_group_name_H-M   'P 1'
#
loop_
_entity.id
_entity.type
_entity.pdbx_description
1 polymer ?
#
loop_
_entity_poly.entity_id
_entity_poly.type
_entity_poly.pdbx_seq_one_letter_code
_entity_poly.pdbx_strand_id
1 'polypeptide(L)'
;MFYLKNNSFKLATAGVMAFALTGLLAPATASAALVTGNATITINNSVFASSSVNVAAGYPNGWIVTKHWGASDNLTGITAATTGGTTLATTGNTAMSFPVNTNTTTNNYPGSGTYGRTEQATTMDASNTSAGQIGLSGAWLLTSPGGSGVLAPYDFKVQKTAGTWNIATFDNAFGSQNFLKLTNVAESLNGSGQLLLSGDLVWTGLWAGLTGANTSTVVGTFNLAPAAVPVPAAVWMFGSGLLGLLGAARRKSVIAA
;
A
#
# COMPACT_ATOMS: atom_id res chain seq x y z
N MET A 1 -2.67 -89.54 -18.26
CA MET A 1 -2.74 -88.80 -16.99
C MET A 1 -1.61 -87.77 -17.01
N PHE A 2 -1.98 -86.49 -17.04
CA PHE A 2 -1.12 -85.31 -17.16
C PHE A 2 -0.21 -85.13 -15.93
N TYR A 3 0.99 -84.55 -16.09
CA TYR A 3 1.39 -83.38 -15.28
C TYR A 3 2.56 -82.60 -15.91
N LEU A 4 2.46 -81.27 -15.78
CA LEU A 4 3.12 -80.23 -16.55
C LEU A 4 4.48 -79.76 -15.98
N LYS A 5 5.23 -79.16 -16.89
CA LYS A 5 6.51 -78.45 -16.82
C LYS A 5 6.47 -77.24 -15.87
N ASN A 6 7.33 -77.21 -14.85
CA ASN A 6 7.60 -76.00 -14.05
C ASN A 6 8.93 -75.37 -14.47
N ASN A 7 8.87 -74.37 -15.35
CA ASN A 7 9.96 -73.43 -15.55
C ASN A 7 9.76 -72.24 -14.59
N SER A 8 10.59 -72.16 -13.55
CA SER A 8 10.68 -71.02 -12.65
C SER A 8 11.28 -69.81 -13.40
N PHE A 9 10.45 -68.84 -13.77
CA PHE A 9 10.90 -67.53 -14.24
C PHE A 9 11.51 -66.76 -13.08
N LYS A 10 12.80 -66.45 -13.21
CA LYS A 10 13.54 -65.60 -12.28
C LYS A 10 13.12 -64.15 -12.46
N LEU A 11 12.91 -63.52 -11.30
CA LEU A 11 12.55 -62.14 -11.04
C LEU A 11 13.42 -61.15 -11.84
N ALA A 12 12.81 -60.44 -12.79
CA ALA A 12 13.45 -59.28 -13.43
C ALA A 12 13.33 -58.08 -12.50
N THR A 13 14.49 -57.57 -12.11
CA THR A 13 14.77 -56.39 -11.31
C THR A 13 13.85 -55.22 -11.65
N ALA A 14 13.16 -54.71 -10.62
CA ALA A 14 12.34 -53.51 -10.67
C ALA A 14 13.19 -52.32 -11.16
N GLY A 15 12.81 -51.79 -12.32
CA GLY A 15 13.31 -50.51 -12.81
C GLY A 15 12.90 -49.40 -11.83
N VAL A 16 13.89 -48.84 -11.15
CA VAL A 16 13.78 -47.58 -10.42
C VAL A 16 13.46 -46.49 -11.45
N MET A 17 12.18 -46.19 -11.62
CA MET A 17 11.71 -45.00 -12.31
C MET A 17 12.01 -43.79 -11.43
N ALA A 18 13.25 -43.31 -11.51
CA ALA A 18 13.65 -42.01 -11.00
C ALA A 18 12.93 -40.93 -11.82
N PHE A 19 11.76 -40.49 -11.35
CA PHE A 19 11.23 -39.19 -11.74
C PHE A 19 12.13 -38.12 -11.11
N ALA A 20 13.20 -37.77 -11.83
CA ALA A 20 13.90 -36.53 -11.59
C ALA A 20 12.89 -35.40 -11.81
N LEU A 21 12.36 -34.86 -10.72
CA LEU A 21 11.62 -33.62 -10.66
C LEU A 21 12.63 -32.49 -10.97
N THR A 22 13.04 -32.39 -12.23
CA THR A 22 13.89 -31.31 -12.72
C THR A 22 13.17 -30.01 -12.41
N GLY A 23 13.84 -29.19 -11.61
CA GLY A 23 13.31 -27.98 -11.01
C GLY A 23 12.51 -27.17 -12.00
N LEU A 24 11.26 -26.91 -11.61
CA LEU A 24 10.52 -25.76 -12.05
C LEU A 24 11.33 -24.54 -11.57
N LEU A 25 12.34 -24.14 -12.36
CA LEU A 25 13.03 -22.88 -12.21
C LEU A 25 11.98 -21.81 -12.50
N ALA A 26 11.27 -21.39 -11.46
CA ALA A 26 10.57 -20.13 -11.48
C ALA A 26 11.63 -19.08 -11.89
N PRO A 27 11.34 -18.20 -12.87
CA PRO A 27 12.28 -17.18 -13.26
C PRO A 27 12.61 -16.32 -12.03
N ALA A 28 13.81 -16.48 -11.49
CA ALA A 28 14.38 -15.60 -10.49
C ALA A 28 14.91 -14.33 -11.18
N THR A 29 14.03 -13.63 -11.89
CA THR A 29 14.20 -12.20 -12.06
C THR A 29 13.24 -11.58 -11.08
N ALA A 30 13.72 -11.39 -9.85
CA ALA A 30 13.11 -10.48 -8.91
C ALA A 30 13.09 -9.10 -9.56
N SER A 31 12.01 -8.80 -10.29
CA SER A 31 11.58 -7.42 -10.44
C SER A 31 11.48 -6.90 -9.02
N ALA A 32 12.18 -5.80 -8.70
CA ALA A 32 11.99 -5.09 -7.44
C ALA A 32 10.48 -5.04 -7.18
N ALA A 33 10.03 -5.70 -6.11
CA ALA A 33 8.61 -5.84 -5.84
C ALA A 33 8.16 -4.48 -5.29
N LEU A 34 7.84 -3.57 -6.22
CA LEU A 34 7.31 -2.26 -5.88
C LEU A 34 6.09 -2.44 -4.99
N VAL A 35 5.95 -1.51 -4.05
CA VAL A 35 4.81 -1.48 -3.15
C VAL A 35 3.53 -1.21 -3.96
N THR A 36 2.43 -1.91 -3.66
CA THR A 36 1.15 -1.79 -4.38
C THR A 36 -0.04 -1.72 -3.42
N GLY A 37 -1.23 -1.47 -3.96
CA GLY A 37 -2.49 -1.47 -3.22
C GLY A 37 -2.92 -0.08 -2.78
N ASN A 38 -3.50 0.01 -1.59
CA ASN A 38 -4.03 1.25 -1.05
C ASN A 38 -3.49 1.46 0.37
N ALA A 39 -3.08 2.69 0.65
CA ALA A 39 -2.94 3.15 2.02
C ALA A 39 -4.30 3.65 2.52
N THR A 40 -4.65 3.28 3.74
CA THR A 40 -5.77 3.84 4.48
C THR A 40 -5.20 4.79 5.52
N ILE A 41 -5.59 6.06 5.44
CA ILE A 41 -5.29 7.05 6.47
C ILE A 41 -6.58 7.36 7.22
N THR A 42 -6.57 7.12 8.52
CA THR A 42 -7.68 7.47 9.40
C THR A 42 -7.31 8.68 10.22
N ILE A 43 -8.11 9.74 10.18
CA ILE A 43 -7.90 10.95 10.98
C ILE A 43 -9.02 11.07 12.00
N ASN A 44 -8.66 11.32 13.25
CA ASN A 44 -9.61 11.77 14.27
C ASN A 44 -9.65 13.29 14.27
N ASN A 45 -10.65 13.90 13.63
CA ASN A 45 -10.68 15.35 13.48
C ASN A 45 -10.80 16.11 14.81
N SER A 46 -11.40 15.50 15.85
CA SER A 46 -11.44 16.11 17.18
C SER A 46 -10.04 16.22 17.80
N VAL A 47 -9.20 15.20 17.63
CA VAL A 47 -7.82 15.20 18.13
C VAL A 47 -6.88 15.97 17.20
N PHE A 48 -7.08 15.89 15.89
CA PHE A 48 -6.36 16.67 14.89
C PHE A 48 -6.54 18.18 15.13
N ALA A 49 -7.77 18.61 15.46
CA ALA A 49 -8.07 19.97 15.88
C ALA A 49 -7.42 20.32 17.22
N SER A 50 -7.68 19.55 18.29
CA SER A 50 -7.15 19.91 19.62
C SER A 50 -5.62 19.87 19.70
N SER A 51 -4.97 19.11 18.82
CA SER A 51 -3.51 19.07 18.72
C SER A 51 -2.91 20.27 17.98
N SER A 52 -3.67 21.09 17.25
CA SER A 52 -3.13 22.22 16.46
C SER A 52 -3.56 23.59 16.99
N VAL A 53 -2.64 24.29 17.68
CA VAL A 53 -2.98 25.41 18.59
C VAL A 53 -2.14 26.70 18.46
N ASN A 54 -1.47 27.01 17.34
CA ASN A 54 -0.96 28.40 17.12
C ASN A 54 -1.77 29.19 16.10
N VAL A 55 -2.56 30.15 16.59
CA VAL A 55 -2.60 31.51 16.01
C VAL A 55 -2.77 32.50 17.17
N ALA A 56 -2.21 33.70 17.04
CA ALA A 56 -2.25 34.77 18.06
C ALA A 56 -3.65 34.99 18.68
N ALA A 57 -3.68 35.50 19.93
CA ALA A 57 -4.90 35.75 20.71
C ALA A 57 -6.06 36.33 19.85
N GLY A 58 -7.08 35.51 19.59
CA GLY A 58 -8.23 35.89 18.74
C GLY A 58 -8.85 34.76 17.90
N TYR A 59 -8.15 33.64 17.67
CA TYR A 59 -8.65 32.52 16.87
C TYR A 59 -8.79 31.24 17.72
N PRO A 60 -10.01 30.79 18.08
CA PRO A 60 -10.19 29.58 18.86
C PRO A 60 -9.93 28.33 17.99
N ASN A 61 -8.70 27.80 18.09
CA ASN A 61 -8.24 26.40 18.08
C ASN A 61 -8.73 25.37 17.04
N GLY A 62 -7.79 24.86 16.23
CA GLY A 62 -7.81 23.50 15.69
C GLY A 62 -8.13 23.34 14.21
N TRP A 63 -7.09 23.09 13.42
CA TRP A 63 -7.25 22.69 12.02
C TRP A 63 -7.97 21.35 11.94
N ILE A 64 -8.84 21.19 10.94
CA ILE A 64 -9.50 19.91 10.64
C ILE A 64 -9.32 19.57 9.17
N VAL A 65 -9.30 18.28 8.85
CA VAL A 65 -9.41 17.80 7.47
C VAL A 65 -10.88 17.81 7.09
N THR A 66 -11.31 18.74 6.25
CA THR A 66 -12.73 18.88 5.87
C THR A 66 -13.09 18.07 4.65
N LYS A 67 -12.13 17.92 3.72
CA LYS A 67 -12.37 17.23 2.46
C LYS A 67 -11.17 16.41 2.01
N HIS A 68 -11.48 15.34 1.30
CA HIS A 68 -10.53 14.44 0.66
C HIS A 68 -10.89 14.23 -0.81
N TRP A 69 -9.90 14.27 -1.69
CA TRP A 69 -10.01 13.91 -3.10
C TRP A 69 -9.11 12.70 -3.38
N GLY A 70 -9.55 11.83 -4.30
CA GLY A 70 -8.87 10.58 -4.62
C GLY A 70 -7.99 10.67 -5.88
N ALA A 71 -7.60 9.51 -6.42
CA ALA A 71 -6.74 9.42 -7.60
C ALA A 71 -7.33 10.05 -8.87
N SER A 72 -8.66 10.03 -9.02
CA SER A 72 -9.35 10.69 -10.14
C SER A 72 -9.13 12.19 -10.20
N ASP A 73 -8.69 12.79 -9.09
CA ASP A 73 -8.57 14.22 -8.90
C ASP A 73 -7.10 14.69 -8.80
N ASN A 74 -6.13 13.86 -9.20
CA ASN A 74 -4.70 14.23 -9.14
C ASN A 74 -4.35 15.47 -9.98
N LEU A 75 -5.18 15.79 -10.98
CA LEU A 75 -5.06 17.00 -11.81
C LEU A 75 -5.84 18.20 -11.25
N THR A 76 -6.61 18.02 -10.19
CA THR A 76 -7.44 19.08 -9.60
C THR A 76 -6.62 19.89 -8.61
N GLY A 77 -6.54 21.21 -8.83
CA GLY A 77 -5.98 22.15 -7.86
C GLY A 77 -6.90 22.29 -6.65
N ILE A 78 -6.36 22.10 -5.45
CA ILE A 78 -7.14 22.16 -4.21
C ILE A 78 -7.01 23.55 -3.56
N THR A 79 -8.15 24.21 -3.40
CA THR A 79 -8.31 25.56 -2.84
C THR A 79 -9.61 25.62 -2.02
N ALA A 80 -9.85 26.75 -1.35
CA ALA A 80 -11.11 27.02 -0.65
C ALA A 80 -12.35 26.92 -1.56
N ALA A 81 -12.21 27.25 -2.84
CA ALA A 81 -13.29 27.26 -3.83
C ALA A 81 -13.45 25.93 -4.57
N THR A 82 -12.54 24.97 -4.37
CA THR A 82 -12.56 23.69 -5.08
C THR A 82 -13.80 22.89 -4.68
N THR A 83 -14.63 22.56 -5.66
CA THR A 83 -15.83 21.77 -5.50
C THR A 83 -15.53 20.26 -5.60
N GLY A 84 -16.51 19.42 -5.26
CA GLY A 84 -16.31 17.98 -5.15
C GLY A 84 -15.58 17.57 -3.88
N GLY A 85 -14.94 16.40 -3.95
CA GLY A 85 -14.30 15.73 -2.82
C GLY A 85 -15.31 15.09 -1.87
N THR A 86 -14.82 14.17 -1.04
CA THR A 86 -15.59 13.57 0.05
C THR A 86 -15.47 14.46 1.28
N THR A 87 -16.61 14.92 1.80
CA THR A 87 -16.66 15.65 3.08
C THR A 87 -16.38 14.70 4.24
N LEU A 88 -15.51 15.12 5.16
CA LEU A 88 -15.17 14.38 6.37
C LEU A 88 -16.00 14.82 7.57
N ALA A 89 -16.23 13.91 8.51
CA ALA A 89 -16.84 14.24 9.79
C ALA A 89 -15.91 15.15 10.60
N THR A 90 -16.47 16.18 11.23
CA THR A 90 -15.71 17.09 12.10
C THR A 90 -15.35 16.48 13.45
N THR A 91 -15.96 15.34 13.78
CA THR A 91 -15.71 14.59 15.02
C THR A 91 -15.48 13.11 14.74
N GLY A 92 -14.75 12.46 15.65
CA GLY A 92 -14.44 11.05 15.54
C GLY A 92 -13.48 10.71 14.39
N ASN A 93 -13.37 9.42 14.10
CA ASN A 93 -12.42 8.86 13.15
C ASN A 93 -13.05 8.77 11.75
N THR A 94 -12.36 9.32 10.75
CA THR A 94 -12.72 9.12 9.34
C THR A 94 -11.59 8.45 8.57
N ALA A 95 -11.86 7.28 8.00
CA ALA A 95 -10.93 6.55 7.15
C ALA A 95 -11.02 7.01 5.70
N MET A 96 -9.87 7.22 5.07
CA MET A 96 -9.73 7.66 3.69
C MET A 96 -8.76 6.73 2.96
N SER A 97 -9.06 6.43 1.70
CA SER A 97 -8.25 5.54 0.86
C SER A 97 -7.39 6.33 -0.11
N PHE A 98 -6.10 6.02 -0.13
CA PHE A 98 -5.05 6.60 -0.96
C PHE A 98 -4.43 5.49 -1.80
N PRO A 99 -4.82 5.37 -3.08
CA PRO A 99 -4.18 4.43 -3.98
C PRO A 99 -2.67 4.66 -4.04
N VAL A 100 -1.90 3.58 -4.00
CA VAL A 100 -0.46 3.64 -4.29
C VAL A 100 -0.28 3.91 -5.77
N ASN A 101 0.52 4.91 -6.10
CA ASN A 101 0.74 5.29 -7.48
C ASN A 101 1.61 4.24 -8.19
N THR A 102 1.30 3.96 -9.45
CA THR A 102 2.01 2.96 -10.26
C THR A 102 3.12 3.56 -11.12
N ASN A 103 3.22 4.89 -11.21
CA ASN A 103 4.28 5.57 -11.92
C ASN A 103 5.62 5.41 -11.18
N THR A 104 6.67 5.12 -11.94
CA THR A 104 8.05 5.03 -11.45
C THR A 104 8.81 6.35 -11.60
N THR A 105 8.23 7.33 -12.29
CA THR A 105 8.72 8.70 -12.45
C THR A 105 7.67 9.69 -11.99
N THR A 106 8.10 10.73 -11.27
CA THR A 106 7.20 11.75 -10.74
C THR A 106 6.56 12.56 -11.88
N ASN A 107 5.24 12.71 -11.86
CA ASN A 107 4.49 13.46 -12.88
C ASN A 107 4.21 14.88 -12.38
N ASN A 108 4.52 15.89 -13.19
CA ASN A 108 4.31 17.30 -12.84
C ASN A 108 3.09 17.88 -13.56
N TYR A 109 2.21 18.54 -12.80
CA TYR A 109 0.99 19.18 -13.24
C TYR A 109 1.00 20.66 -12.83
N PRO A 110 1.80 21.51 -13.50
CA PRO A 110 2.00 22.90 -13.08
C PRO A 110 0.73 23.77 -13.17
N GLY A 111 -0.25 23.39 -13.98
CA GLY A 111 -1.54 24.09 -14.09
C GLY A 111 -2.56 23.71 -13.00
N SER A 112 -2.25 22.72 -12.15
CA SER A 112 -3.17 22.20 -11.15
C SER A 112 -3.01 22.94 -9.82
N GLY A 113 -3.66 24.09 -9.66
CA GLY A 113 -3.60 24.91 -8.44
C GLY A 113 -2.43 25.90 -8.42
N THR A 114 -2.42 26.80 -7.43
CA THR A 114 -1.51 27.97 -7.37
C THR A 114 -0.03 27.61 -7.41
N TYR A 115 0.36 26.51 -6.79
CA TYR A 115 1.75 26.04 -6.74
C TYR A 115 1.99 24.78 -7.57
N GLY A 116 1.03 24.41 -8.43
CA GLY A 116 1.05 23.17 -9.20
C GLY A 116 0.98 21.92 -8.33
N ARG A 117 0.61 20.80 -8.95
CA ARG A 117 0.62 19.48 -8.32
C ARG A 117 1.66 18.57 -8.95
N THR A 118 2.12 17.59 -8.18
CA THR A 118 3.22 16.69 -8.52
C THR A 118 2.92 15.29 -8.01
N GLU A 119 2.33 14.44 -8.84
CA GLU A 119 2.04 13.06 -8.48
C GLU A 119 3.34 12.26 -8.28
N GLN A 120 3.62 11.96 -7.02
CA GLN A 120 4.84 11.33 -6.57
C GLN A 120 4.97 9.90 -7.12
N ALA A 121 6.16 9.53 -7.58
CA ALA A 121 6.44 8.16 -8.01
C ALA A 121 6.46 7.18 -6.83
N THR A 122 6.20 5.90 -7.14
CA THR A 122 6.53 4.78 -6.28
C THR A 122 7.80 4.11 -6.79
N THR A 123 8.88 4.26 -6.03
CA THR A 123 10.21 3.70 -6.33
C THR A 123 10.71 2.77 -5.24
N MET A 124 9.97 2.68 -4.13
CA MET A 124 10.34 1.82 -3.01
C MET A 124 10.18 0.34 -3.37
N ASP A 125 11.25 -0.40 -3.14
CA ASP A 125 11.25 -1.85 -3.13
C ASP A 125 10.82 -2.35 -1.74
N ALA A 126 9.81 -3.21 -1.67
CA ALA A 126 9.35 -3.79 -0.41
C ALA A 126 10.47 -4.49 0.37
N SER A 127 11.49 -5.04 -0.32
CA SER A 127 12.64 -5.70 0.30
C SER A 127 13.69 -4.73 0.89
N ASN A 128 13.64 -3.44 0.53
CA ASN A 128 14.53 -2.41 1.06
C ASN A 128 13.79 -1.08 1.29
N THR A 129 13.18 -0.96 2.46
CA THR A 129 12.42 0.24 2.86
C THR A 129 13.30 1.44 3.23
N SER A 130 14.64 1.28 3.25
CA SER A 130 15.56 2.38 3.55
C SER A 130 15.79 3.31 2.36
N ALA A 131 15.36 2.92 1.16
CA ALA A 131 15.51 3.66 -0.07
C ALA A 131 14.17 3.79 -0.81
N GLY A 132 14.05 4.89 -1.56
CA GLY A 132 12.86 5.16 -2.36
C GLY A 132 11.69 5.72 -1.56
N GLN A 133 10.54 5.76 -2.22
CA GLN A 133 9.30 6.32 -1.69
C GLN A 133 8.09 5.57 -2.26
N ILE A 134 6.96 5.66 -1.57
CA ILE A 134 5.67 5.17 -2.01
C ILE A 134 4.82 6.40 -2.34
N GLY A 135 4.54 6.62 -3.63
CA GLY A 135 3.66 7.69 -4.06
C GLY A 135 2.21 7.35 -3.69
N LEU A 136 1.49 8.30 -3.14
CA LEU A 136 0.08 8.15 -2.79
C LEU A 136 -0.76 9.19 -3.55
N SER A 137 -1.81 8.70 -4.19
CA SER A 137 -2.80 9.53 -4.85
C SER A 137 -3.76 10.14 -3.85
N GLY A 138 -4.14 11.38 -4.10
CA GLY A 138 -5.14 12.09 -3.33
C GLY A 138 -4.65 13.41 -2.75
N ALA A 139 -5.59 14.13 -2.16
CA ALA A 139 -5.35 15.45 -1.60
C ALA A 139 -6.32 15.74 -0.46
N TRP A 140 -5.90 16.64 0.44
CA TRP A 140 -6.72 17.14 1.54
C TRP A 140 -6.96 18.63 1.43
N LEU A 141 -8.10 19.04 2.00
CA LEU A 141 -8.35 20.41 2.38
C LEU A 141 -8.42 20.48 3.90
N LEU A 142 -7.50 21.21 4.49
CA LEU A 142 -7.50 21.58 5.88
C LEU A 142 -8.12 22.97 6.01
N THR A 143 -9.03 23.14 6.96
CA THR A 143 -9.61 24.44 7.27
C THR A 143 -9.41 24.77 8.73
N SER A 144 -9.13 26.04 9.00
CA SER A 144 -9.17 26.56 10.36
C SER A 144 -10.61 26.66 10.86
N PRO A 145 -10.81 26.73 12.18
CA PRO A 145 -12.09 27.12 12.77
C PRO A 145 -12.55 28.46 12.19
N GLY A 146 -13.86 28.58 11.91
CA GLY A 146 -14.43 29.77 11.27
C GLY A 146 -14.14 29.90 9.76
N GLY A 147 -13.41 28.97 9.15
CA GLY A 147 -13.19 28.89 7.70
C GLY A 147 -12.26 29.96 7.12
N SER A 148 -11.57 30.74 7.95
CA SER A 148 -10.73 31.86 7.51
C SER A 148 -9.37 31.44 6.95
N GLY A 149 -8.84 30.30 7.39
CA GLY A 149 -7.58 29.72 6.92
C GLY A 149 -7.81 28.45 6.15
N VAL A 150 -7.10 28.30 5.02
CA VAL A 150 -7.12 27.10 4.19
C VAL A 150 -5.69 26.63 3.92
N LEU A 151 -5.50 25.33 4.11
CA LEU A 151 -4.27 24.62 3.80
C LEU A 151 -4.64 23.41 2.94
N ALA A 152 -3.83 23.12 1.92
CA ALA A 152 -4.09 22.01 1.01
C ALA A 152 -2.85 21.12 0.91
N PRO A 153 -2.66 20.17 1.84
CA PRO A 153 -1.65 19.14 1.67
C PRO A 153 -2.11 18.17 0.58
N TYR A 154 -1.27 18.00 -0.41
CA TYR A 154 -1.50 17.10 -1.54
C TYR A 154 -0.19 16.43 -1.95
N ASP A 155 -0.30 15.50 -2.90
CA ASP A 155 0.85 14.86 -3.54
C ASP A 155 1.70 14.12 -2.53
N PHE A 156 0.99 13.26 -1.80
CA PHE A 156 1.54 12.52 -0.69
C PHE A 156 2.56 11.51 -1.16
N LYS A 157 3.60 11.34 -0.36
CA LYS A 157 4.47 10.18 -0.42
C LYS A 157 4.75 9.66 0.98
N VAL A 158 4.95 8.36 1.06
CA VAL A 158 5.42 7.68 2.27
C VAL A 158 6.87 7.29 2.05
N GLN A 159 7.76 7.70 2.95
CA GLN A 159 9.18 7.42 2.85
C GLN A 159 9.79 7.21 4.24
N LYS A 160 10.86 6.42 4.30
CA LYS A 160 11.63 6.21 5.52
C LYS A 160 12.88 7.08 5.47
N THR A 161 13.00 8.02 6.40
CA THR A 161 14.15 8.93 6.49
C THR A 161 14.77 8.78 7.87
N ALA A 162 16.06 8.42 7.92
CA ALA A 162 16.78 8.16 9.17
C ALA A 162 16.01 7.21 10.13
N GLY A 163 15.44 6.13 9.57
CA GLY A 163 14.68 5.13 10.32
C GLY A 163 13.23 5.51 10.67
N THR A 164 12.80 6.75 10.38
CA THR A 164 11.44 7.22 10.67
C THR A 164 10.59 7.23 9.41
N TRP A 165 9.39 6.66 9.47
CA TRP A 165 8.41 6.74 8.41
C TRP A 165 7.67 8.08 8.45
N ASN A 166 7.70 8.79 7.32
CA ASN A 166 7.03 10.07 7.16
C ASN A 166 6.05 10.01 6.00
N ILE A 167 4.89 10.61 6.19
CA ILE A 167 4.03 11.07 5.11
C ILE A 167 4.49 12.50 4.80
N ALA A 168 5.03 12.69 3.61
CA ALA A 168 5.46 13.98 3.11
C ALA A 168 4.53 14.46 2.01
N THR A 169 4.39 15.78 1.89
CA THR A 169 3.75 16.45 0.78
C THR A 169 4.81 17.02 -0.15
N PHE A 170 4.40 17.42 -1.35
CA PHE A 170 5.22 18.19 -2.25
C PHE A 170 4.39 19.27 -2.94
N ASP A 171 4.95 20.46 -3.06
CA ASP A 171 4.46 21.52 -3.93
C ASP A 171 5.67 22.29 -4.51
N ASN A 172 5.46 23.05 -5.59
CA ASN A 172 6.57 23.75 -6.24
C ASN A 172 7.12 24.95 -5.45
N ALA A 173 6.42 25.43 -4.41
CA ALA A 173 6.86 26.56 -3.60
C ALA A 173 7.76 26.12 -2.44
N PHE A 174 7.39 25.06 -1.73
CA PHE A 174 8.10 24.58 -0.54
C PHE A 174 8.89 23.28 -0.77
N GLY A 175 8.73 22.64 -1.94
CA GLY A 175 9.34 21.35 -2.21
C GLY A 175 8.80 20.25 -1.31
N SER A 176 9.63 19.25 -0.99
CA SER A 176 9.19 18.12 -0.17
C SER A 176 9.20 18.47 1.32
N GLN A 177 8.05 18.36 1.98
CA GLN A 177 7.89 18.66 3.40
C GLN A 177 7.23 17.52 4.16
N ASN A 178 7.77 17.14 5.31
CA ASN A 178 7.13 16.14 6.17
C ASN A 178 5.88 16.73 6.81
N PHE A 179 4.76 16.01 6.69
CA PHE A 179 3.44 16.44 7.16
C PHE A 179 3.03 15.67 8.42
N LEU A 180 3.01 14.34 8.31
CA LEU A 180 2.78 13.44 9.44
C LEU A 180 3.93 12.43 9.52
N LYS A 181 4.22 11.91 10.71
CA LYS A 181 5.11 10.76 10.88
C LYS A 181 4.37 9.62 11.55
N LEU A 182 4.83 8.41 11.29
CA LEU A 182 4.32 7.23 11.96
C LEU A 182 5.08 7.02 13.27
N THR A 183 4.35 6.68 14.32
CA THR A 183 4.84 6.16 15.61
C THR A 183 4.22 4.78 15.85
N ASN A 184 4.75 4.00 16.80
CA ASN A 184 4.26 2.64 17.07
C ASN A 184 4.18 1.79 15.79
N VAL A 185 5.25 1.87 14.99
CA VAL A 185 5.29 1.31 13.63
C VAL A 185 5.32 -0.22 13.68
N ALA A 186 4.44 -0.85 12.93
CA ALA A 186 4.57 -2.26 12.54
C ALA A 186 4.94 -2.32 11.06
N GLU A 187 6.11 -2.89 10.76
CA GLU A 187 6.65 -3.04 9.41
C GLU A 187 7.02 -4.51 9.20
N SER A 188 6.47 -5.12 8.15
CA SER A 188 6.76 -6.52 7.81
C SER A 188 6.50 -6.80 6.32
N LEU A 189 6.83 -8.01 5.88
CA LEU A 189 6.46 -8.53 4.57
C LEU A 189 5.40 -9.61 4.73
N ASN A 190 4.39 -9.60 3.84
CA ASN A 190 3.44 -10.71 3.75
C ASN A 190 4.08 -11.93 3.06
N GLY A 191 3.34 -13.04 2.99
CA GLY A 191 3.81 -14.28 2.33
C GLY A 191 4.12 -14.15 0.84
N SER A 192 3.71 -13.04 0.21
CA SER A 192 3.99 -12.69 -1.19
C SER A 192 5.12 -11.67 -1.35
N GLY A 193 5.85 -11.34 -0.26
CA GLY A 193 6.95 -10.39 -0.28
C GLY A 193 6.52 -8.92 -0.40
N GLN A 194 5.25 -8.60 -0.14
CA GLN A 194 4.74 -7.22 -0.21
C GLN A 194 4.82 -6.55 1.16
N LEU A 195 5.12 -5.24 1.14
CA LEU A 195 5.21 -4.43 2.35
C LEU A 195 3.86 -4.30 3.04
N LEU A 196 3.83 -4.67 4.32
CA LEU A 196 2.80 -4.31 5.28
C LEU A 196 3.37 -3.22 6.17
N LEU A 197 2.67 -2.09 6.26
CA LEU A 197 3.10 -0.97 7.09
C LEU A 197 1.89 -0.39 7.82
N SER A 198 1.98 -0.28 9.14
CA SER A 198 0.99 0.43 9.93
C SER A 198 1.64 1.22 11.07
N GLY A 199 0.89 2.16 11.61
CA GLY A 199 1.32 2.93 12.77
C GLY A 199 0.32 4.03 13.13
N ASP A 200 0.59 4.67 14.25
CA ASP A 200 -0.12 5.86 14.71
C ASP A 200 0.45 7.10 14.01
N LEU A 201 -0.40 8.07 13.72
CA LEU A 201 0.00 9.31 13.05
C LEU A 201 0.13 10.44 14.06
N VAL A 202 1.25 11.16 14.00
CA VAL A 202 1.47 12.41 14.74
C VAL A 202 1.97 13.49 13.79
N TRP A 203 1.72 14.75 14.14
CA TRP A 203 2.25 15.91 13.41
C TRP A 203 3.77 15.95 13.39
N THR A 204 4.35 16.49 12.32
CA THR A 204 5.80 16.68 12.20
C THR A 204 6.13 17.83 11.23
N GLY A 205 7.42 18.17 11.17
CA GLY A 205 7.99 19.04 10.15
C GLY A 205 7.41 20.45 10.09
N LEU A 206 7.47 21.05 8.90
CA LEU A 206 7.00 22.40 8.62
C LEU A 206 5.50 22.57 8.93
N TRP A 207 4.71 21.54 8.65
CA TRP A 207 3.27 21.55 8.88
C TRP A 207 2.91 21.67 10.36
N ALA A 208 3.63 20.99 11.25
CA ALA A 208 3.45 21.16 12.69
C ALA A 208 3.78 22.60 13.14
N GLY A 209 4.81 23.22 12.54
CA GLY A 209 5.15 24.62 12.79
C GLY A 209 4.07 25.59 12.33
N LEU A 210 3.54 25.40 11.11
CA LEU A 210 2.48 26.23 10.52
C LEU A 210 1.18 26.21 11.33
N THR A 211 0.84 25.06 11.91
CA THR A 211 -0.41 24.87 12.65
C THR A 211 -0.24 24.99 14.17
N GLY A 212 1.00 25.13 14.65
CA GLY A 212 1.34 25.05 16.07
C GLY A 212 0.97 23.72 16.70
N ALA A 213 1.15 22.62 15.96
CA ALA A 213 0.69 21.34 16.40
C ALA A 213 1.61 20.66 17.43
N ASN A 214 0.98 19.98 18.39
CA ASN A 214 1.64 19.07 19.30
C ASN A 214 2.08 17.81 18.54
N THR A 215 3.39 17.63 18.40
CA THR A 215 4.02 16.52 17.67
C THR A 215 4.07 15.21 18.45
N SER A 216 3.48 15.17 19.65
CA SER A 216 3.39 13.98 20.51
C SER A 216 1.96 13.43 20.60
N THR A 217 0.97 14.15 20.09
CA THR A 217 -0.44 13.70 20.09
C THR A 217 -0.73 12.83 18.88
N VAL A 218 -1.28 11.64 19.11
CA VAL A 218 -1.77 10.75 18.05
C VAL A 218 -3.06 11.30 17.47
N VAL A 219 -3.02 11.68 16.20
CA VAL A 219 -4.15 12.30 15.48
C VAL A 219 -4.89 11.34 14.55
N GLY A 220 -4.39 10.11 14.42
CA GLY A 220 -4.90 9.16 13.46
C GLY A 220 -4.08 7.88 13.37
N THR A 221 -4.38 7.08 12.37
CA THR A 221 -3.64 5.85 12.06
C THR A 221 -3.38 5.74 10.56
N PHE A 222 -2.29 5.05 10.23
CA PHE A 222 -1.91 4.69 8.89
C PHE A 222 -1.91 3.17 8.76
N ASN A 223 -2.45 2.68 7.65
CA ASN A 223 -2.35 1.26 7.30
C ASN A 223 -2.19 1.10 5.79
N LEU A 224 -1.07 0.53 5.38
CA LEU A 224 -0.82 0.12 4.01
C LEU A 224 -1.03 -1.38 3.91
N ALA A 225 -2.07 -1.76 3.16
CA ALA A 225 -2.37 -3.14 2.84
C ALA A 225 -2.29 -3.33 1.31
N PRO A 226 -1.50 -4.30 0.83
CA PRO A 226 -1.48 -4.66 -0.57
C PRO A 226 -2.87 -5.06 -1.05
N ALA A 227 -3.20 -4.73 -2.30
CA ALA A 227 -4.43 -5.20 -2.89
C ALA A 227 -4.39 -6.73 -2.97
N ALA A 228 -5.45 -7.39 -2.47
CA ALA A 228 -5.61 -8.82 -2.64
C ALA A 228 -5.67 -9.12 -4.14
N VAL A 229 -4.62 -9.76 -4.68
CA VAL A 229 -4.63 -10.25 -6.06
C VAL A 229 -5.53 -11.48 -6.08
N PRO A 230 -6.67 -11.47 -6.80
CA PRO A 230 -7.47 -12.67 -6.95
C PRO A 230 -6.61 -13.73 -7.63
N VAL A 231 -6.33 -14.83 -6.93
CA VAL A 231 -5.60 -15.95 -7.54
C VAL A 231 -6.48 -16.46 -8.69
N PRO A 232 -6.00 -16.44 -9.95
CA PRO A 232 -6.84 -16.80 -11.08
C PRO A 232 -7.43 -18.20 -10.88
N ALA A 233 -8.71 -18.37 -11.22
CA ALA A 233 -9.37 -19.68 -11.19
C ALA A 233 -8.56 -20.76 -11.97
N ALA A 234 -7.73 -20.33 -12.92
CA ALA A 234 -6.78 -21.16 -13.64
C ALA A 234 -5.82 -21.94 -12.73
N VAL A 235 -5.38 -21.40 -11.59
CA VAL A 235 -4.51 -22.13 -10.65
C VAL A 235 -5.27 -23.30 -10.02
N TRP A 236 -6.53 -23.10 -9.68
CA TRP A 236 -7.40 -24.16 -9.17
C TRP A 236 -7.77 -25.19 -10.25
N MET A 237 -8.00 -24.75 -11.49
CA MET A 237 -8.25 -25.64 -12.62
C MET A 237 -7.01 -26.45 -13.01
N PHE A 238 -5.82 -25.87 -12.88
CA PHE A 238 -4.57 -26.57 -13.13
C PHE A 238 -4.30 -27.59 -12.02
N GLY A 239 -4.54 -27.23 -10.76
CA GLY A 239 -4.43 -28.15 -9.62
C GLY A 239 -5.41 -29.32 -9.71
N SER A 240 -6.69 -29.05 -10.03
CA SER A 240 -7.71 -30.09 -10.17
C SER A 240 -7.50 -30.96 -11.42
N GLY A 241 -7.05 -30.36 -12.53
CA GLY A 241 -6.68 -31.07 -13.75
C GLY A 241 -5.51 -32.04 -13.53
N LEU A 242 -4.46 -31.60 -12.82
CA LEU A 242 -3.30 -32.43 -12.52
C LEU A 242 -3.66 -33.60 -11.59
N LEU A 243 -4.45 -33.35 -10.53
CA LEU A 243 -4.95 -34.41 -9.65
C LEU A 243 -5.86 -35.39 -10.40
N GLY A 244 -6.68 -34.89 -11.34
CA GLY A 244 -7.50 -35.72 -12.22
C GLY A 244 -6.65 -36.65 -13.10
N LEU A 245 -5.55 -36.14 -13.68
CA LEU A 245 -4.59 -36.91 -14.48
C LEU A 245 -3.88 -38.00 -13.66
N LEU A 246 -3.44 -37.68 -12.43
CA LEU A 246 -2.84 -38.66 -11.52
C LEU A 246 -3.85 -39.76 -11.11
N GLY A 247 -5.11 -39.39 -10.87
CA GLY A 247 -6.20 -40.33 -10.60
C GLY A 247 -6.51 -41.24 -11.79
N ALA A 248 -6.50 -40.70 -13.01
CA ALA A 248 -6.71 -41.47 -14.24
C ALA A 248 -5.57 -42.45 -14.52
N ALA A 249 -4.31 -42.08 -14.24
CA ALA A 249 -3.15 -42.93 -14.45
C ALA A 249 -3.19 -44.20 -13.55
N ARG A 250 -3.65 -44.08 -12.30
CA ARG A 250 -3.75 -45.22 -11.36
C ARG A 250 -4.80 -46.26 -11.74
N ARG A 251 -5.84 -45.90 -12.50
CA ARG A 251 -6.88 -46.86 -12.92
C ARG A 251 -6.38 -47.82 -14.01
N LYS A 252 -5.38 -47.43 -14.79
CA LYS A 252 -4.82 -48.30 -15.85
C LYS A 252 -3.96 -49.43 -15.29
N SER A 253 -3.39 -49.30 -14.09
CA SER A 253 -2.58 -50.36 -13.46
C SER A 253 -3.39 -51.44 -12.73
N VAL A 254 -4.70 -51.26 -12.53
CA VAL A 254 -5.56 -52.23 -11.81
C VAL A 254 -6.32 -53.17 -12.76
N ILE A 255 -6.38 -52.87 -14.07
CA ILE A 255 -7.09 -53.68 -15.07
C ILE A 255 -6.15 -54.69 -15.78
N ALA A 256 -4.86 -54.69 -15.46
CA ALA A 256 -3.90 -55.71 -15.91
C ALA A 256 -3.62 -56.72 -14.77
N ALA A 257 -4.60 -57.57 -14.45
CA ALA A 257 -4.45 -58.77 -13.62
C ALA A 257 -5.49 -59.81 -14.05
#